data_AF-A0A968YBQ2-F1
#
_entry.id   AF-A0A968YBQ2-F1
#
_cell.length_a   1.000
_cell.length_b   1.000
_cell.length_c   1.000
_cell.angle_alpha   90.00
_cell.angle_beta   90.00
_cell.angle_gamma   90.00
#
_symmetry.space_group_name_H-M   'P 1'
#
loop_
_entity.id
_entity.type
_entity.pdbx_description
1 polymer ?
#
loop_
_entity_poly.entity_id
_entity_poly.type
_entity_poly.pdbx_seq_one_letter_code
_entity_poly.pdbx_strand_id
1 'polypeptide(L)'
;MIASSLGGVLLVSCSGSQPESSRTDADPSLPSRSEPTMSEKASPGVSPPAPTKPTTQRSQKAPPVAISPTKGQHSATDKELIAKVHQDVKKKGTIAKQDSGQTYLGEILRSQQAIKLVNGRFTTNLNELAIDNLPDNTRDYRLQVLEANEEKAIVVAIAKQPGIFSYTGAVYAQEASIPLSTICKSNQPSKAPPKQPKLVGSTIVCAPGSTAIE
;
A
#
# COMPACT_ATOMS: atom_id res chain seq x y z
N MET A 1 19.44 -56.49 -0.69
CA MET A 1 19.99 -57.14 -1.91
C MET A 1 19.39 -56.42 -3.11
N ILE A 2 20.25 -55.80 -3.94
CA ILE A 2 20.10 -55.36 -5.36
C ILE A 2 18.94 -54.37 -5.67
N ALA A 3 19.04 -53.27 -6.43
CA ALA A 3 20.00 -52.68 -7.37
C ALA A 3 19.74 -51.15 -7.37
N SER A 4 20.74 -50.26 -7.27
CA SER A 4 21.50 -49.65 -8.38
C SER A 4 20.66 -49.23 -9.60
N SER A 5 20.39 -47.92 -9.73
CA SER A 5 20.08 -47.27 -11.00
C SER A 5 20.83 -45.95 -11.08
N LEU A 6 21.92 -45.97 -11.86
CA LEU A 6 22.70 -44.84 -12.34
C LEU A 6 22.14 -44.38 -13.68
N GLY A 7 22.07 -43.07 -13.90
CA GLY A 7 21.81 -42.47 -15.21
C GLY A 7 21.03 -41.15 -15.05
N GLY A 8 21.44 -40.02 -15.60
CA GLY A 8 22.58 -39.70 -16.42
C GLY A 8 22.82 -38.19 -16.32
N VAL A 9 24.09 -37.82 -16.38
CA VAL A 9 24.56 -36.44 -16.40
C VAL A 9 24.48 -35.94 -17.84
N LEU A 10 23.71 -34.88 -18.07
CA LEU A 10 23.77 -34.09 -19.30
C LEU A 10 24.35 -32.71 -18.96
N LEU A 11 25.66 -32.59 -19.14
CA LEU A 11 26.38 -31.33 -19.16
C LEU A 11 26.17 -30.68 -20.53
N VAL A 12 25.43 -29.59 -20.59
CA VAL A 12 25.44 -28.68 -21.74
C VAL A 12 26.38 -27.52 -21.38
N SER A 13 27.56 -27.55 -21.98
CA SER A 13 28.58 -26.52 -21.90
C SER A 13 28.41 -25.59 -23.11
N CYS A 14 28.02 -24.34 -22.88
CA CYS A 14 28.12 -23.28 -23.87
C CYS A 14 29.34 -22.42 -23.54
N SER A 15 30.46 -22.83 -24.13
CA SER A 15 31.73 -22.12 -24.14
C SER A 15 31.66 -21.01 -25.19
N GLY A 16 31.52 -19.75 -24.75
CA GLY A 16 31.52 -18.57 -25.60
C GLY A 16 32.62 -17.61 -25.16
N SER A 17 33.83 -17.86 -25.63
CA SER A 17 34.98 -16.96 -25.50
C SER A 17 35.02 -16.03 -26.72
N GLN A 18 35.00 -14.72 -26.51
CA GLN A 18 35.65 -13.79 -27.43
C GLN A 18 36.44 -12.73 -26.66
N PRO A 19 37.61 -12.30 -27.19
CA PRO A 19 38.58 -11.48 -26.48
C PRO A 19 38.47 -9.99 -26.77
N GLU A 20 39.14 -9.24 -25.90
CA GLU A 20 39.62 -7.87 -25.97
C GLU A 20 39.49 -7.10 -27.30
N SER A 21 38.99 -5.87 -27.20
CA SER A 21 39.53 -4.76 -27.99
C SER A 21 39.61 -3.51 -27.12
N SER A 22 40.80 -3.30 -26.57
CA SER A 22 41.32 -2.04 -26.07
C SER A 22 41.31 -0.96 -27.14
N ARG A 23 40.68 0.19 -26.87
CA ARG A 23 41.09 1.50 -27.42
C ARG A 23 40.94 2.59 -26.37
N THR A 24 42.12 3.07 -26.00
CA THR A 24 42.49 4.42 -25.55
C THR A 24 41.71 5.51 -26.30
N ASP A 25 41.25 6.54 -25.61
CA ASP A 25 41.81 7.90 -25.71
C ASP A 25 40.97 8.90 -24.91
N ALA A 26 41.70 9.72 -24.15
CA ALA A 26 41.20 10.87 -23.43
C ALA A 26 41.09 12.06 -24.40
N ASP A 27 40.05 12.88 -24.26
CA ASP A 27 40.20 14.34 -24.27
C ASP A 27 38.96 15.02 -23.64
N PRO A 28 39.12 16.06 -22.79
CA PRO A 28 38.03 16.78 -22.15
C PRO A 28 37.66 18.00 -23.00
N SER A 29 36.36 18.20 -23.24
CA SER A 29 35.86 19.48 -23.77
C SER A 29 34.42 19.70 -23.34
N LEU A 30 34.28 20.56 -22.32
CA LEU A 30 33.07 21.32 -22.02
C LEU A 30 32.74 22.24 -23.20
N PRO A 31 31.46 22.34 -23.57
CA PRO A 31 30.80 23.64 -23.55
C PRO A 31 29.50 23.54 -22.74
N SER A 32 29.35 24.36 -21.70
CA SER A 32 28.73 25.68 -21.78
C SER A 32 27.24 25.63 -22.20
N ARG A 33 26.40 25.71 -21.16
CA ARG A 33 25.26 26.64 -21.05
C ARG A 33 24.21 26.61 -22.16
N SER A 34 23.01 26.16 -21.79
CA SER A 34 21.75 26.81 -22.18
C SER A 34 20.63 26.37 -21.25
N GLU A 35 20.25 27.25 -20.33
CA GLU A 35 19.00 27.20 -19.59
C GLU A 35 17.84 27.35 -20.58
N PRO A 36 16.84 26.44 -20.61
CA PRO A 36 15.57 26.75 -21.22
C PRO A 36 14.72 27.56 -20.24
N THR A 37 14.63 28.84 -20.57
CA THR A 37 13.72 29.87 -20.09
C THR A 37 12.30 29.32 -19.85
N MET A 38 11.80 29.57 -18.63
CA MET A 38 10.38 29.43 -18.30
C MET A 38 9.55 30.33 -19.22
N SER A 39 8.74 29.72 -20.08
CA SER A 39 7.64 30.42 -20.76
C SER A 39 6.44 30.45 -19.83
N GLU A 40 6.33 31.55 -19.09
CA GLU A 40 5.14 31.99 -18.40
C GLU A 40 4.07 32.37 -19.42
N LYS A 41 3.19 31.41 -19.74
CA LYS A 41 2.01 31.67 -20.58
C LYS A 41 0.87 32.12 -19.68
N ALA A 42 0.81 33.43 -19.46
CA ALA A 42 -0.40 34.09 -19.01
C ALA A 42 -1.51 33.89 -20.05
N SER A 43 -2.68 33.43 -19.60
CA SER A 43 -3.92 33.46 -20.38
C SER A 43 -5.11 33.69 -19.45
N PRO A 44 -6.18 34.28 -20.00
CA PRO A 44 -6.95 35.32 -19.32
C PRO A 44 -8.18 34.80 -18.57
N GLY A 45 -8.72 35.69 -17.76
CA GLY A 45 -9.77 35.47 -16.79
C GLY A 45 -11.00 34.72 -17.28
N VAL A 46 -11.46 33.80 -16.42
CA VAL A 46 -12.85 33.35 -16.37
C VAL A 46 -13.39 33.77 -15.00
N SER A 47 -14.23 34.79 -15.02
CA SER A 47 -14.97 35.28 -13.85
C SER A 47 -15.83 34.16 -13.27
N PRO A 48 -15.89 34.00 -11.93
CA PRO A 48 -16.83 33.08 -11.31
C PRO A 48 -18.28 33.57 -11.48
N PRO A 49 -19.24 32.69 -11.81
CA PRO A 49 -20.65 33.04 -11.80
C PRO A 49 -21.10 33.38 -10.37
N ALA A 50 -21.88 34.45 -10.27
CA ALA A 50 -22.44 34.97 -9.03
C ALA A 50 -23.26 33.91 -8.26
N PRO A 51 -23.24 33.93 -6.91
CA PRO A 51 -24.12 33.09 -6.12
C PRO A 51 -25.58 33.53 -6.29
N THR A 52 -26.37 32.72 -6.99
CA THR A 52 -27.83 32.82 -7.01
C THR A 52 -28.37 32.65 -5.59
N LYS A 53 -29.10 33.66 -5.13
CA LYS A 53 -29.86 33.68 -3.87
C LYS A 53 -30.71 32.40 -3.72
N PRO A 54 -30.76 31.80 -2.52
CA PRO A 54 -31.74 30.78 -2.21
C PRO A 54 -33.15 31.36 -2.34
N THR A 55 -33.94 30.75 -3.21
CA THR A 55 -35.39 30.96 -3.33
C THR A 55 -36.05 30.64 -2.00
N THR A 56 -36.70 31.65 -1.42
CA THR A 56 -37.61 31.54 -0.26
C THR A 56 -38.72 30.54 -0.59
N GLN A 57 -38.58 29.31 -0.09
CA GLN A 57 -39.62 28.30 -0.19
C GLN A 57 -40.72 28.64 0.84
N ARG A 58 -41.86 29.07 0.30
CA ARG A 58 -43.10 29.38 0.99
C ARG A 58 -43.53 28.20 1.86
N SER A 59 -43.34 28.38 3.17
CA SER A 59 -43.78 27.45 4.21
C SER A 59 -45.30 27.28 4.15
N GLN A 60 -45.76 26.14 3.63
CA GLN A 60 -47.14 25.71 3.74
C GLN A 60 -47.33 25.16 5.15
N LYS A 61 -48.04 25.94 5.96
CA LYS A 61 -48.50 25.60 7.31
C LYS A 61 -49.47 24.43 7.21
N ALA A 62 -48.96 23.20 7.31
CA ALA A 62 -49.77 22.02 7.50
C ALA A 62 -50.43 22.07 8.91
N PRO A 63 -51.68 21.61 9.06
CA PRO A 63 -52.36 21.58 10.35
C PRO A 63 -51.61 20.66 11.33
N PRO A 64 -51.59 21.01 12.63
CA PRO A 64 -50.98 20.17 13.66
C PRO A 64 -51.77 18.87 13.79
N VAL A 65 -51.26 17.79 13.19
CA VAL A 65 -51.71 16.44 13.52
C VAL A 65 -51.24 16.18 14.94
N ALA A 66 -52.17 16.14 15.88
CA ALA A 66 -51.94 15.71 17.25
C ALA A 66 -51.59 14.22 17.22
N ILE A 67 -50.30 13.90 17.06
CA ILE A 67 -49.79 12.55 17.26
C ILE A 67 -49.69 12.37 18.78
N SER A 68 -50.70 11.74 19.36
CA SER A 68 -50.64 11.29 20.75
C SER A 68 -49.40 10.40 20.92
N PRO A 69 -48.53 10.65 21.91
CA PRO A 69 -47.40 9.77 22.19
C PRO A 69 -47.98 8.47 22.75
N THR A 70 -48.22 7.51 21.85
CA THR A 70 -48.44 6.13 22.25
C THR A 70 -47.14 5.70 22.91
N LYS A 71 -47.16 5.54 24.24
CA LYS A 71 -46.08 4.94 25.03
C LYS A 71 -45.90 3.51 24.53
N GLY A 72 -45.18 3.36 23.43
CA GLY A 72 -44.78 2.07 22.90
C GLY A 72 -43.82 1.44 23.89
N GLN A 73 -44.30 0.43 24.60
CA GLN A 73 -43.43 -0.57 25.18
C GLN A 73 -42.64 -1.21 24.02
N HIS A 74 -41.49 -0.63 23.67
CA HIS A 74 -40.50 -1.32 22.85
C HIS A 74 -40.21 -2.64 23.56
N SER A 75 -40.70 -3.72 22.95
CA SER A 75 -40.62 -5.05 23.56
C SER A 75 -39.15 -5.40 23.73
N ALA A 76 -38.81 -6.22 24.74
CA ALA A 76 -37.41 -6.60 25.00
C ALA A 76 -36.70 -7.10 23.73
N THR A 77 -37.46 -7.71 22.82
CA THR A 77 -37.07 -8.17 21.48
C THR A 77 -36.54 -7.06 20.57
N ASP A 78 -37.11 -5.85 20.61
CA ASP A 78 -36.65 -4.73 19.75
C ASP A 78 -35.29 -4.21 20.20
N LYS A 79 -35.05 -4.15 21.52
CA LYS A 79 -33.77 -3.74 22.10
C LYS A 79 -32.66 -4.74 21.78
N GLU A 80 -32.98 -6.03 21.82
CA GLU A 80 -32.04 -7.10 21.46
C GLU A 80 -31.67 -7.05 19.97
N LEU A 81 -32.66 -6.86 19.10
CA LEU A 81 -32.42 -6.73 17.65
C LEU A 81 -31.53 -5.52 17.33
N ILE A 82 -31.78 -4.36 17.94
CA ILE A 82 -30.96 -3.16 17.75
C ILE A 82 -29.52 -3.40 18.22
N ALA A 83 -29.34 -4.05 19.38
CA ALA A 83 -28.01 -4.38 19.91
C ALA A 83 -27.23 -5.30 18.95
N LYS A 84 -27.90 -6.32 18.38
CA LYS A 84 -27.32 -7.25 17.41
C LYS A 84 -26.94 -6.54 16.11
N VAL A 85 -27.82 -5.70 15.55
CA VAL A 85 -27.52 -4.91 14.36
C VAL A 85 -26.33 -3.99 14.60
N HIS A 86 -26.26 -3.32 15.76
CA HIS A 86 -25.13 -2.48 16.12
C HIS A 86 -23.81 -3.29 16.21
N GLN A 87 -23.86 -4.50 16.75
CA GLN A 87 -22.70 -5.39 16.82
C GLN A 87 -22.24 -5.83 15.42
N ASP A 88 -23.17 -6.19 14.54
CA ASP A 88 -22.86 -6.61 13.16
C ASP A 88 -22.27 -5.46 12.34
N VAL A 89 -22.82 -4.25 12.45
CA VAL A 89 -22.28 -3.05 11.81
C VAL A 89 -20.87 -2.74 12.33
N LYS A 90 -20.65 -2.82 13.65
CA LYS A 90 -19.31 -2.66 14.24
C LYS A 90 -18.33 -3.70 13.69
N LYS A 91 -18.73 -4.97 13.64
CA LYS A 91 -17.90 -6.07 13.13
C LYS A 91 -17.54 -5.86 11.66
N LYS A 92 -18.52 -5.59 10.80
CA LYS A 92 -18.29 -5.32 9.37
C LYS A 92 -17.42 -4.09 9.16
N GLY A 93 -17.64 -3.03 9.95
CA GLY A 93 -16.82 -1.82 9.91
C GLY A 93 -15.36 -2.10 10.27
N THR A 94 -15.08 -2.98 11.23
CA THR A 94 -13.71 -3.38 11.58
C THR A 94 -13.05 -4.18 10.44
N ILE A 95 -13.79 -5.08 9.78
CA ILE A 95 -13.27 -5.86 8.64
C ILE A 95 -12.87 -4.91 7.49
N ALA A 96 -13.79 -4.04 7.06
CA ALA A 96 -13.52 -3.11 5.97
C ALA A 96 -12.32 -2.18 6.25
N LYS A 97 -12.13 -1.78 7.52
CA LYS A 97 -10.93 -1.02 7.92
C LYS A 97 -9.67 -1.86 7.77
N GLN A 98 -9.67 -3.10 8.23
CA GLN A 98 -8.51 -3.99 8.15
C GLN A 98 -8.08 -4.27 6.71
N ASP A 99 -9.04 -4.42 5.80
CA ASP A 99 -8.79 -4.65 4.38
C ASP A 99 -8.03 -3.47 3.74
N SER A 100 -8.34 -2.24 4.14
CA SER A 100 -7.65 -1.05 3.62
C SER A 100 -6.15 -1.06 3.90
N GLY A 101 -5.74 -1.51 5.10
CA GLY A 101 -4.34 -1.57 5.48
C GLY A 101 -3.55 -2.58 4.62
N GLN A 102 -4.15 -3.72 4.29
CA GLN A 102 -3.55 -4.70 3.39
C GLN A 102 -3.45 -4.15 1.96
N THR A 103 -4.51 -3.54 1.45
CA THR A 103 -4.54 -2.96 0.10
C THR A 103 -3.44 -1.91 -0.09
N TYR A 104 -3.35 -0.93 0.82
CA TYR A 104 -2.32 0.11 0.74
C TYR A 104 -0.90 -0.47 0.78
N LEU A 105 -0.67 -1.46 1.66
CA LEU A 105 0.65 -2.08 1.74
C LEU A 105 0.97 -2.89 0.49
N GLY A 106 0.00 -3.58 -0.09
CA GLY A 106 0.15 -4.31 -1.35
C GLY A 106 0.45 -3.40 -2.54
N GLU A 107 -0.15 -2.21 -2.60
CA GLU A 107 0.18 -1.17 -3.60
C GLU A 107 1.60 -0.65 -3.44
N ILE A 108 2.02 -0.34 -2.20
CA ILE A 108 3.38 0.10 -1.92
C ILE A 108 4.40 -0.98 -2.31
N LEU A 109 4.19 -2.23 -1.91
CA LEU A 109 5.13 -3.32 -2.21
C LEU A 109 5.25 -3.59 -3.71
N ARG A 110 4.14 -3.58 -4.46
CA ARG A 110 4.17 -3.71 -5.92
C ARG A 110 4.92 -2.56 -6.58
N SER A 111 4.74 -1.34 -6.07
CA SER A 111 5.45 -0.16 -6.59
C SER A 111 6.94 -0.19 -6.26
N GLN A 112 7.31 -0.73 -5.08
CA GLN A 112 8.71 -0.98 -4.73
C GLN A 112 9.35 -2.03 -5.65
N GLN A 113 8.62 -3.11 -5.98
CA GLN A 113 9.08 -4.09 -6.98
C GLN A 113 9.35 -3.40 -8.33
N ALA A 114 8.42 -2.56 -8.80
CA ALA A 114 8.57 -1.81 -10.04
C ALA A 114 9.79 -0.85 -10.00
N ILE A 115 9.94 -0.05 -8.95
CA ILE A 115 11.08 0.86 -8.79
C ILE A 115 12.41 0.10 -8.78
N LYS A 116 12.50 -1.04 -8.10
CA LYS A 116 13.72 -1.85 -8.09
C LYS A 116 14.09 -2.33 -9.50
N LEU A 117 13.10 -2.68 -10.32
CA LEU A 117 13.31 -3.11 -11.70
C LEU A 117 13.76 -1.96 -12.62
N VAL A 118 13.26 -0.75 -12.40
CA VAL A 118 13.59 0.43 -13.25
C VAL A 118 14.89 1.09 -12.80
N ASN A 119 15.07 1.30 -11.50
CA ASN A 119 16.14 2.12 -10.93
C ASN A 119 17.27 1.29 -10.32
N GLY A 120 17.13 -0.04 -10.22
CA GLY A 120 18.12 -0.92 -9.60
C GLY A 120 18.17 -0.84 -8.07
N ARG A 121 17.31 -0.06 -7.41
CA ARG A 121 17.25 0.07 -5.93
C ARG A 121 15.84 0.37 -5.45
N PHE A 122 15.51 -0.01 -4.22
CA PHE A 122 14.28 0.41 -3.55
C PHE A 122 14.38 1.86 -3.04
N THR A 123 13.25 2.47 -2.70
CA THR A 123 13.18 3.86 -2.19
C THR A 123 12.45 3.96 -0.85
N THR A 124 12.87 4.88 0.01
CA THR A 124 12.12 5.24 1.23
C THR A 124 11.04 6.30 0.98
N ASN A 125 11.04 6.92 -0.20
CA ASN A 125 10.14 8.02 -0.52
C ASN A 125 8.84 7.50 -1.13
N LEU A 126 7.73 7.64 -0.41
CA LEU A 126 6.41 7.23 -0.90
C LEU A 126 6.00 7.97 -2.18
N ASN A 127 6.44 9.23 -2.36
CA ASN A 127 6.10 10.02 -3.55
C ASN A 127 6.80 9.52 -4.83
N GLU A 128 7.94 8.83 -4.69
CA GLU A 128 8.63 8.25 -5.84
C GLU A 128 7.91 7.01 -6.38
N LEU A 129 7.10 6.34 -5.57
CA LEU A 129 6.42 5.10 -5.93
C LEU A 129 5.32 5.25 -6.99
N ALA A 130 5.07 6.47 -7.48
CA ALA A 130 4.08 6.77 -8.52
C ALA A 130 2.68 6.19 -8.20
N ILE A 131 2.32 6.13 -6.92
CA ILE A 131 1.00 5.71 -6.47
C ILE A 131 0.14 6.97 -6.34
N ASP A 132 -0.78 7.14 -7.27
CA ASP A 132 -1.67 8.29 -7.28
C ASP A 132 -2.49 8.37 -5.99
N ASN A 133 -2.45 9.54 -5.34
CA ASN A 133 -3.26 9.86 -4.17
C ASN A 133 -3.11 8.90 -2.98
N LEU A 134 -1.94 8.28 -2.78
CA LEU A 134 -1.67 7.51 -1.57
C LEU A 134 -1.10 8.43 -0.46
N PRO A 135 -1.90 8.84 0.53
CA PRO A 135 -1.37 9.60 1.65
C PRO A 135 -0.53 8.68 2.55
N ASP A 136 0.56 9.20 3.09
CA ASP A 136 1.32 8.57 4.18
C ASP A 136 0.48 8.39 5.47
N ASN A 137 -0.61 9.15 5.61
CA ASN A 137 -1.48 9.14 6.76
C ASN A 137 -2.95 9.08 6.34
N THR A 138 -3.55 7.91 6.52
CA THR A 138 -4.98 7.66 6.21
C THR A 138 -5.83 7.81 7.48
N ARG A 139 -7.14 7.60 7.36
CA ARG A 139 -8.05 7.60 8.51
C ARG A 139 -7.69 6.52 9.55
N ASP A 140 -7.33 5.33 9.08
CA ASP A 140 -7.15 4.14 9.92
C ASP A 140 -5.68 3.72 10.09
N TYR A 141 -4.78 4.12 9.18
CA TYR A 141 -3.38 3.69 9.15
C TYR A 141 -2.40 4.84 8.93
N ARG A 142 -1.24 4.76 9.56
CA ARG A 142 -0.02 5.48 9.15
C ARG A 142 0.85 4.55 8.33
N LEU A 143 1.16 4.94 7.10
CA LEU A 143 2.02 4.22 6.17
C LEU A 143 3.43 4.78 6.25
N GLN A 144 4.44 3.91 6.24
CA GLN A 144 5.83 4.33 6.27
C GLN A 144 6.73 3.27 5.64
N VAL A 145 7.72 3.70 4.86
CA VAL A 145 8.86 2.86 4.48
C VAL A 145 9.94 3.01 5.56
N LEU A 146 10.22 1.95 6.31
CA LEU A 146 11.20 1.95 7.40
C LEU A 146 12.63 1.79 6.90
N GLU A 147 12.81 1.02 5.84
CA GLU A 147 14.11 0.67 5.28
C GLU A 147 13.95 0.48 3.77
N ALA A 148 14.89 0.97 2.98
CA ALA A 148 14.99 0.68 1.56
C ALA A 148 16.44 0.82 1.10
N ASN A 149 16.94 -0.21 0.42
CA ASN A 149 18.29 -0.24 -0.15
C ASN A 149 18.28 -1.04 -1.47
N GLU A 150 19.40 -1.61 -1.89
CA GLU A 150 19.45 -2.44 -3.09
C GLU A 150 18.88 -3.85 -2.86
N GLU A 151 18.95 -4.37 -1.63
CA GLU A 151 18.61 -5.75 -1.32
C GLU A 151 17.16 -5.90 -0.88
N LYS A 152 16.59 -4.91 -0.19
CA LYS A 152 15.23 -5.00 0.34
C LYS A 152 14.59 -3.64 0.60
N ALA A 153 13.27 -3.66 0.75
CA ALA A 153 12.52 -2.60 1.42
C ALA A 153 11.53 -3.17 2.43
N ILE A 154 11.39 -2.45 3.55
CA ILE A 154 10.49 -2.78 4.66
C ILE A 154 9.47 -1.66 4.80
N VAL A 155 8.20 -2.01 4.76
CA VAL A 155 7.07 -1.08 4.77
C VAL A 155 6.13 -1.45 5.91
N VAL A 156 5.55 -0.47 6.58
CA VAL A 156 4.58 -0.71 7.65
C VAL A 156 3.29 0.05 7.42
N ALA A 157 2.18 -0.59 7.80
CA ALA A 157 0.89 0.05 7.99
C ALA A 157 0.52 -0.07 9.48
N ILE A 158 0.66 1.05 10.20
CA ILE A 158 0.47 1.12 11.64
C ILE A 158 -0.96 1.56 11.93
N ALA A 159 -1.72 0.72 12.62
CA ALA A 159 -3.09 1.03 12.99
C ALA A 159 -3.19 2.24 13.93
N LYS A 160 -4.11 3.15 13.62
CA LYS A 160 -4.44 4.33 14.44
C LYS A 160 -5.60 4.03 15.40
N GLN A 161 -6.54 3.21 14.96
CA GLN A 161 -7.75 2.87 15.70
C GLN A 161 -7.55 1.61 16.55
N PRO A 162 -8.21 1.50 17.72
CA PRO A 162 -8.24 0.24 18.47
C PRO A 162 -9.03 -0.83 17.70
N GLY A 163 -8.70 -2.10 17.93
CA GLY A 163 -9.45 -3.23 17.38
C GLY A 163 -9.12 -3.61 15.93
N ILE A 164 -8.14 -2.95 15.29
CA ILE A 164 -7.62 -3.34 13.98
C ILE A 164 -6.13 -3.75 14.06
N PHE A 165 -5.71 -4.63 13.15
CA PHE A 165 -4.35 -5.15 13.06
C PHE A 165 -3.39 -4.14 12.44
N SER A 166 -2.11 -4.23 12.80
CA SER A 166 -1.02 -3.56 12.09
C SER A 166 -0.33 -4.55 11.16
N TYR A 167 0.33 -4.02 10.13
CA TYR A 167 0.99 -4.83 9.11
C TYR A 167 2.43 -4.38 8.90
N THR A 168 3.29 -5.34 8.56
CA THR A 168 4.65 -5.12 8.07
C THR A 168 4.84 -5.91 6.80
N GLY A 169 5.18 -5.22 5.72
CA GLY A 169 5.50 -5.79 4.42
C GLY A 169 7.00 -5.77 4.19
N ALA A 170 7.48 -6.74 3.45
CA ALA A 170 8.85 -6.74 2.95
C ALA A 170 8.85 -7.08 1.46
N VAL A 171 9.79 -6.47 0.75
CA VAL A 171 10.20 -6.88 -0.60
C VAL A 171 11.69 -7.11 -0.58
N TYR A 172 12.14 -8.22 -1.17
CA TYR A 172 13.55 -8.58 -1.30
C TYR A 172 13.90 -8.73 -2.77
N ALA A 173 15.04 -8.17 -3.17
CA ALA A 173 15.59 -8.37 -4.50
C ALA A 173 15.86 -9.86 -4.75
N GLN A 174 15.71 -10.28 -6.00
CA GLN A 174 16.11 -11.60 -6.47
C GLN A 174 17.09 -11.44 -7.63
N GLU A 175 18.12 -12.27 -7.67
CA GLU A 175 19.05 -12.30 -8.79
C GLU A 175 18.30 -12.74 -10.06
N ALA A 176 18.41 -11.93 -11.12
CA ALA A 176 17.82 -12.19 -12.43
C ALA A 176 16.30 -12.51 -12.42
N SER A 177 15.56 -12.05 -11.40
CA SER A 177 14.14 -12.33 -11.25
C SER A 177 13.39 -11.15 -10.62
N ILE A 178 12.06 -11.24 -10.64
CA ILE A 178 11.18 -10.23 -10.03
C ILE A 178 11.39 -10.27 -8.51
N PRO A 179 11.53 -9.12 -7.82
CA PRO A 179 11.70 -9.10 -6.37
C PRO A 179 10.52 -9.80 -5.66
N LEU A 180 10.81 -10.60 -4.65
CA LEU A 180 9.79 -11.33 -3.87
C LEU A 180 9.19 -10.40 -2.82
N SER A 181 7.88 -10.44 -2.61
CA SER A 181 7.22 -9.66 -1.56
C SER A 181 6.26 -10.48 -0.70
N THR A 182 6.03 -10.04 0.54
CA THR A 182 5.11 -10.67 1.49
C THR A 182 4.62 -9.63 2.50
N ILE A 183 3.37 -9.78 2.95
CA ILE A 183 2.77 -8.97 4.02
C ILE A 183 2.60 -9.84 5.27
N CYS A 184 3.02 -9.32 6.41
CA CYS A 184 2.84 -9.93 7.72
C CYS A 184 1.84 -9.12 8.54
N LYS A 185 0.76 -9.75 8.96
CA LYS A 185 -0.27 -9.18 9.84
C LYS A 185 0.03 -9.50 11.30
N SER A 186 -0.15 -8.55 12.21
CA SER A 186 -0.08 -8.83 13.64
C SER A 186 -1.13 -9.87 14.07
N ASN A 187 -0.79 -10.79 14.97
CA ASN A 187 -1.75 -11.82 15.41
C ASN A 187 -2.87 -11.25 16.31
N GLN A 188 -2.66 -10.06 16.86
CA GLN A 188 -3.64 -9.31 17.65
C GLN A 188 -3.72 -7.86 17.17
N PRO A 189 -4.86 -7.17 17.35
CA PRO A 189 -4.96 -5.73 17.12
C PRO A 189 -3.85 -5.00 17.87
N SER A 190 -3.14 -4.13 17.15
CA SER A 190 -1.91 -3.53 17.67
C SER A 190 -1.70 -2.16 17.04
N LYS A 191 -1.20 -1.20 17.82
CA LYS A 191 -0.71 0.11 17.34
C LYS A 191 0.80 0.12 17.09
N ALA A 192 1.46 -1.04 17.25
CA ALA A 192 2.85 -1.25 16.88
C ALA A 192 2.91 -2.19 15.67
N PRO A 193 3.79 -1.91 14.68
CA PRO A 193 3.97 -2.81 13.56
C PRO A 193 4.58 -4.15 14.02
N PRO A 194 4.23 -5.27 13.36
CA PRO A 194 4.99 -6.50 13.48
C PRO A 194 6.50 -6.29 13.28
N LYS A 195 7.31 -7.15 13.90
CA LYS A 195 8.76 -7.19 13.64
C LYS A 195 9.01 -7.51 12.15
N GLN A 196 10.16 -7.05 11.65
CA GLN A 196 10.52 -7.16 10.25
C GLN A 196 10.56 -8.63 9.77
N PRO A 197 9.94 -8.95 8.61
CA PRO A 197 10.05 -10.26 7.97
C PRO A 197 11.48 -10.51 7.48
N LYS A 198 11.89 -11.77 7.43
CA LYS A 198 13.23 -12.19 6.99
C LYS A 198 13.14 -13.10 5.78
N LEU A 199 14.07 -12.94 4.84
CA LEU A 199 14.26 -13.90 3.75
C LEU A 199 14.97 -15.15 4.30
N VAL A 200 14.35 -16.32 4.15
CA VAL A 200 14.88 -17.63 4.53
C VAL A 200 14.82 -18.52 3.30
N GLY A 201 15.98 -18.80 2.71
CA GLY A 201 16.06 -19.43 1.40
C GLY A 201 15.39 -18.55 0.34
N SER A 202 14.39 -19.08 -0.34
CA SER A 202 13.61 -18.37 -1.38
C SER A 202 12.25 -17.87 -0.88
N THR A 203 12.03 -17.79 0.43
CA THR A 203 10.74 -17.42 1.02
C THR A 203 10.88 -16.35 2.09
N ILE A 204 9.92 -15.44 2.17
CA ILE A 204 9.89 -14.41 3.22
C ILE A 204 9.06 -14.95 4.38
N VAL A 205 9.67 -15.01 5.57
CA VAL A 205 9.05 -15.54 6.78
C VAL A 205 8.74 -14.41 7.75
N CYS A 206 7.48 -14.37 8.22
CA CYS A 206 7.03 -13.44 9.24
C CYS A 206 7.64 -13.75 10.60
N ALA A 207 7.94 -12.69 11.36
CA ALA A 207 8.47 -12.84 12.71
C ALA A 207 7.39 -13.37 13.69
N PRO A 208 7.80 -13.97 14.83
CA PRO A 208 6.86 -14.39 15.87
C PRO A 208 5.91 -13.27 16.30
N GLY A 209 4.63 -13.62 16.48
CA GLY A 209 3.57 -12.65 16.77
C GLY A 209 2.90 -12.05 15.52
N SER A 210 3.27 -12.52 14.34
CA SER A 210 2.63 -12.16 13.07
C SER A 210 2.49 -13.35 12.13
N THR A 211 1.56 -13.25 11.19
CA THR A 211 1.24 -14.29 10.22
C THR A 211 1.26 -13.71 8.81
N ALA A 212 1.81 -14.46 7.86
CA ALA A 212 1.79 -14.07 6.45
C ALA A 212 0.35 -14.04 5.94
N ILE A 213 0.05 -13.04 5.11
CA ILE A 213 -1.22 -12.94 4.39
C ILE A 213 -0.91 -12.79 2.91
N GLU A 214 -1.70 -13.48 2.09
CA GLU A 214 -1.71 -13.34 0.63
C GLU A 214 -2.58 -12.16 0.21
#